data_AF-A0AAN9VCV4-F1
#
_entry.id   AF-A0AAN9VCV4-F1
#
_cell.length_a   1.000
_cell.length_b   1.000
_cell.length_c   1.000
_cell.angle_alpha   90.00
_cell.angle_beta   90.00
_cell.angle_gamma   90.00
#
_symmetry.space_group_name_H-M   'P 1'
#
loop_
_entity.id
_entity.type
_entity.pdbx_description
1 polymer ?
#
loop_
_entity_poly.entity_id
_entity_poly.type
_entity_poly.pdbx_seq_one_letter_code
_entity_poly.pdbx_strand_id
1 'polypeptide(L)'
;MIDVSAKLIRGPVYLTGECVECYITFSNPPVPQHKKSQSNSDVLESLAWASVQIHCQCSTNSKVAYPDSNSISAEELSTSNTDTSFAPCRGERGHIVLSTKPRILFCDLRLSAGESKSCKQNQYNLSLFCCNMLLSFSD
;
A
#
# COMPACT_ATOMS: atom_id res chain seq x y z
N MET A 1 4.31 -17.85 7.89
CA MET A 1 4.60 -16.52 7.30
C MET A 1 3.41 -16.10 6.47
N ILE A 2 2.84 -14.94 6.75
CA ILE A 2 1.68 -14.38 6.03
C ILE A 2 2.16 -13.68 4.76
N ASP A 3 1.61 -14.07 3.62
CA ASP A 3 1.81 -13.41 2.33
C ASP A 3 0.86 -12.22 2.19
N VAL A 4 1.40 -11.06 1.84
CA VAL A 4 0.61 -9.84 1.62
C VAL A 4 0.70 -9.44 0.16
N SER A 5 -0.45 -9.27 -0.49
CA SER A 5 -0.53 -8.76 -1.85
C SER A 5 -1.51 -7.60 -1.92
N ALA A 6 -1.28 -6.67 -2.84
CA ALA A 6 -2.23 -5.60 -3.07
C ALA A 6 -2.36 -5.26 -4.55
N LYS A 7 -3.57 -4.89 -4.93
CA LYS A 7 -3.96 -4.71 -6.34
C LYS A 7 -4.84 -3.49 -6.50
N LEU A 8 -4.43 -2.58 -7.38
CA LEU A 8 -5.27 -1.48 -7.86
C LEU A 8 -6.41 -2.04 -8.71
N ILE A 9 -7.64 -1.63 -8.44
CA ILE A 9 -8.83 -2.19 -9.10
C ILE A 9 -8.83 -1.90 -10.60
N ARG A 10 -8.34 -0.72 -11.01
CA ARG A 10 -8.39 -0.22 -12.39
C ARG A 10 -7.03 -0.21 -13.11
N GLY A 11 -5.99 -0.72 -12.45
CA GLY A 11 -4.61 -0.65 -12.94
C GLY A 11 -3.85 0.57 -12.40
N PRO A 12 -2.64 0.86 -12.90
CA PRO A 12 -1.74 1.84 -12.31
C PRO A 12 -1.98 3.29 -12.73
N VAL A 13 -2.79 3.54 -13.77
CA VAL A 13 -3.01 4.87 -14.36
C VAL A 13 -4.43 5.36 -14.08
N TYR A 14 -4.54 6.58 -13.56
CA TYR A 14 -5.81 7.22 -13.21
C TYR A 14 -5.91 8.60 -13.85
N LEU A 15 -7.13 9.02 -14.19
CA LEU A 15 -7.44 10.36 -14.67
C LEU A 15 -7.82 11.29 -13.51
N THR A 16 -7.78 12.60 -13.76
CA THR A 16 -8.25 13.59 -12.79
C THR A 16 -9.73 13.36 -12.43
N GLY A 17 -10.03 13.40 -11.14
CA GLY A 17 -11.35 13.15 -10.56
C GLY A 17 -11.64 11.67 -10.27
N GLU A 18 -10.80 10.74 -10.72
CA GLU A 18 -11.03 9.32 -10.49
C GLU A 18 -10.72 8.90 -9.05
N CYS A 19 -11.49 7.93 -8.57
CA CYS A 19 -11.25 7.29 -7.28
C CYS A 19 -10.18 6.21 -7.43
N VAL A 20 -9.14 6.27 -6.61
CA VAL A 20 -8.18 5.18 -6.48
C VAL A 20 -8.71 4.19 -5.47
N GLU A 21 -8.87 2.95 -5.93
CA GLU A 21 -9.32 1.84 -5.12
C GLU A 21 -8.32 0.70 -5.22
N CYS A 22 -8.02 0.07 -4.09
CA CYS A 22 -7.20 -1.13 -4.04
C CYS A 22 -7.81 -2.21 -3.14
N TYR A 23 -7.47 -3.45 -3.45
CA TYR A 23 -7.63 -4.59 -2.56
C TYR A 23 -6.29 -4.93 -1.94
N ILE A 24 -6.28 -5.17 -0.65
CA ILE A 24 -5.15 -5.73 0.08
C ILE A 24 -5.59 -7.10 0.57
N THR A 25 -4.81 -8.14 0.25
CA THR A 25 -5.08 -9.52 0.62
C THR A 25 -3.93 -10.06 1.45
N PHE A 26 -4.27 -10.56 2.63
CA PHE A 26 -3.39 -11.28 3.54
C PHE A 26 -3.72 -12.76 3.43
N SER A 27 -2.72 -13.61 3.20
CA SER A 27 -2.90 -15.04 2.99
C SER A 27 -1.90 -15.83 3.83
N ASN A 28 -2.38 -16.84 4.54
CA ASN A 28 -1.52 -17.85 5.13
C ASN A 28 -1.47 -19.04 4.17
N PRO A 29 -0.36 -19.30 3.47
CA PRO A 29 -0.30 -20.36 2.47
C PRO A 29 -0.52 -21.75 3.09
N PRO A 30 -1.14 -22.69 2.35
CA PRO A 30 -1.40 -24.03 2.87
C PRO A 30 -0.09 -24.80 3.11
N VAL A 31 -0.02 -25.51 4.24
CA VAL A 31 1.14 -26.36 4.56
C VAL A 31 1.19 -27.57 3.60
N PRO A 32 2.32 -27.82 2.90
CA PRO A 32 2.47 -28.98 2.03
C PRO A 32 2.24 -30.29 2.79
N GLN A 33 1.49 -31.22 2.18
CA GLN A 33 1.08 -32.48 2.82
C GLN A 33 2.24 -33.30 3.40
N HIS A 34 3.43 -33.24 2.79
CA HIS A 34 4.63 -33.95 3.25
C HIS A 34 5.26 -33.40 4.54
N LYS A 35 4.87 -32.19 5.00
CA LYS A 35 5.34 -31.58 6.25
C LYS A 35 4.31 -31.61 7.38
N LYS A 36 3.08 -32.08 7.11
CA LYS A 36 1.99 -32.14 8.10
C LYS A 36 2.27 -33.06 9.28
N SER A 37 3.20 -34.02 9.15
CA SER A 37 3.54 -34.96 10.21
C SER A 37 4.41 -34.38 11.34
N GLN A 38 4.91 -33.14 11.21
CA GLN A 38 5.82 -32.53 12.18
C GLN A 38 5.32 -31.23 12.83
N SER A 39 4.15 -30.73 12.46
CA SER A 39 3.59 -29.49 13.02
C SER A 39 2.14 -29.69 13.42
N ASN A 40 1.77 -29.25 14.63
CA ASN A 40 0.37 -29.15 15.07
C ASN A 40 -0.49 -28.56 13.95
N SER A 41 -1.62 -29.19 13.65
CA SER A 41 -2.48 -28.81 12.51
C SER A 41 -3.13 -27.43 12.62
N ASP A 42 -3.00 -26.77 13.78
CA ASP A 42 -3.58 -25.46 14.11
C ASP A 42 -2.51 -24.37 14.32
N VAL A 43 -1.47 -24.32 13.47
CA VAL A 43 -0.57 -23.16 13.47
C VAL A 43 -1.33 -21.97 12.87
N LEU A 44 -1.95 -21.19 13.76
CA LEU A 44 -2.42 -19.85 13.44
C LEU A 44 -1.22 -18.94 13.27
N GLU A 45 -1.12 -18.31 12.10
CA GLU A 45 -0.20 -17.22 11.89
C GLU A 45 -0.88 -15.93 12.32
N SER A 46 -0.14 -15.08 13.04
CA SER A 46 -0.66 -13.84 13.62
C SER A 46 0.15 -12.67 13.10
N LEU A 47 -0.53 -11.57 12.79
CA LEU A 47 0.06 -10.28 12.47
C LEU A 47 -0.44 -9.26 13.50
N ALA A 48 0.48 -8.63 14.23
CA ALA A 48 0.11 -7.70 15.29
C ALA A 48 -0.67 -6.49 14.76
N TRP A 49 -0.21 -5.90 13.66
CA TRP A 49 -0.92 -4.82 12.97
C TRP A 49 -0.46 -4.67 11.52
N ALA A 50 -1.35 -4.12 10.69
CA ALA A 50 -1.06 -3.75 9.31
C ALA A 50 -1.59 -2.35 9.01
N SER A 51 -0.83 -1.56 8.26
CA SER A 51 -1.26 -0.27 7.74
C SER A 51 -0.99 -0.11 6.23
N VAL A 52 -1.77 0.75 5.60
CA VAL A 52 -1.65 1.07 4.17
C VAL A 52 -1.51 2.57 3.95
N GLN A 53 -0.66 2.92 2.99
CA GLN A 53 -0.50 4.28 2.50
C GLN A 53 -0.43 4.26 0.96
N ILE A 54 -1.13 5.19 0.32
CA ILE A 54 -1.14 5.36 -1.12
C ILE A 54 -0.36 6.61 -1.48
N HIS A 55 0.61 6.45 -2.37
CA HIS A 55 1.36 7.54 -2.99
C HIS A 55 1.07 7.56 -4.48
N CYS A 56 0.69 8.70 -5.03
CA CYS A 56 0.60 8.86 -6.48
C CYS A 56 1.55 9.94 -6.95
N GLN A 57 2.16 9.66 -8.10
CA GLN A 57 3.11 10.52 -8.77
C GLN A 57 2.60 10.87 -10.16
N CYS A 58 2.81 12.12 -10.55
CA CYS A 58 2.60 12.59 -11.90
C CYS A 58 3.92 12.64 -12.65
N SER A 59 4.04 11.89 -13.74
CA SER A 59 5.10 12.08 -14.73
C SER A 59 4.51 12.79 -15.94
N THR A 60 4.87 14.06 -16.14
CA THR A 60 4.51 14.83 -17.34
C THR A 60 5.77 15.15 -18.15
N ASN A 61 5.56 15.48 -19.43
CA ASN A 61 6.62 16.12 -20.21
C ASN A 61 6.80 17.55 -19.71
N SER A 62 8.04 18.05 -19.66
CA SER A 62 8.49 19.32 -19.07
C SER A 62 7.88 20.60 -19.68
N LYS A 63 6.87 20.48 -20.54
CA LYS A 63 6.11 21.58 -21.15
C LYS A 63 4.79 21.90 -20.43
N VAL A 64 4.39 21.08 -19.46
CA VAL A 64 3.17 21.31 -18.68
C VAL A 64 3.56 21.99 -17.37
N ALA A 65 3.28 23.29 -17.25
CA ALA A 65 3.44 24.02 -16.00
C ALA A 65 2.38 23.54 -14.99
N TYR A 66 2.82 23.04 -13.84
CA TYR A 66 1.93 22.80 -12.71
C TYR A 66 1.62 24.13 -12.02
N PRO A 67 0.37 24.37 -11.60
CA PRO A 67 0.10 25.47 -10.68
C PRO A 67 0.90 25.21 -9.39
N ASP A 68 1.73 26.16 -8.99
CA ASP A 68 2.46 26.13 -7.72
C ASP A 68 1.42 26.04 -6.60
N SER A 69 1.10 24.82 -6.15
CA SER A 69 0.25 24.65 -4.98
C SER A 69 1.09 25.04 -3.77
N ASN A 70 0.86 26.26 -3.30
CA ASN A 70 1.46 26.89 -2.12
C ASN A 70 1.03 26.21 -0.79
N SER A 71 0.83 24.89 -0.82
CA SER A 71 0.50 24.01 0.30
C SER A 71 1.62 23.00 0.42
N ILE A 72 2.19 22.87 1.63
CA ILE A 72 3.22 21.90 2.05
C ILE A 72 3.31 20.76 1.02
N SER A 73 4.37 20.79 0.25
CA SER A 73 4.51 19.95 -0.93
C SER A 73 4.33 18.47 -0.52
N ALA A 74 3.57 17.68 -1.29
CA ALA A 74 3.32 16.28 -0.92
C ALA A 74 4.63 15.47 -0.84
N GLU A 75 5.68 15.98 -1.48
CA GLU A 75 7.09 15.64 -1.30
C GLU A 75 7.58 15.92 0.14
N GLU A 76 7.46 17.14 0.69
CA GLU A 76 7.76 17.38 2.12
C GLU A 76 6.96 16.50 3.07
N LEU A 77 5.67 16.25 2.83
CA LEU A 77 4.84 15.38 3.71
C LEU A 77 5.21 13.90 3.60
N SER A 78 5.77 13.46 2.47
CA SER A 78 6.22 12.07 2.27
C SER A 78 7.70 11.86 2.65
N THR A 79 8.47 12.94 2.78
CA THR A 79 9.89 12.89 3.21
C THR A 79 10.16 13.50 4.59
N SER A 80 9.16 14.04 5.30
CA SER A 80 9.35 14.69 6.62
C SER A 80 9.76 13.73 7.74
N ASN A 81 9.81 12.43 7.49
CA ASN A 81 10.17 11.47 8.51
C ASN A 81 11.65 11.08 8.37
N THR A 82 12.31 11.11 9.52
CA THR A 82 13.72 10.84 9.84
C THR A 82 14.33 9.61 9.13
N ASP A 83 15.65 9.46 9.21
CA ASP A 83 16.51 8.42 8.59
C ASP A 83 16.03 6.95 8.69
N THR A 84 15.01 6.69 9.50
CA THR A 84 14.39 5.37 9.72
C THR A 84 13.11 5.13 8.91
N SER A 85 12.61 6.12 8.15
CA SER A 85 11.37 5.98 7.38
C SER A 85 11.66 5.60 5.92
N PHE A 86 10.92 4.60 5.41
CA PHE A 86 10.97 4.25 4.00
C PHE A 86 10.27 5.35 3.21
N ALA A 87 11.01 6.05 2.36
CA ALA A 87 10.47 7.10 1.50
C ALA A 87 10.29 6.52 0.08
N PRO A 88 9.09 6.02 -0.27
CA PRO A 88 8.86 5.21 -1.48
C PRO A 88 9.10 5.96 -2.79
N CYS A 89 9.16 7.28 -2.75
CA CYS A 89 9.32 8.14 -3.93
C CYS A 89 10.71 8.79 -4.03
N ARG A 90 11.65 8.48 -3.12
CA ARG A 90 13.01 9.07 -3.18
C ARG A 90 13.73 8.56 -4.43
N GLY A 91 14.03 9.47 -5.36
CA GLY A 91 14.81 9.21 -6.57
C GLY A 91 13.99 8.91 -7.82
N GLU A 92 12.66 8.89 -7.75
CA GLU A 92 11.81 8.73 -8.94
C GLU A 92 11.61 10.06 -9.70
N ARG A 93 11.43 9.98 -11.03
CA ARG A 93 11.19 11.14 -11.88
C ARG A 93 9.68 11.41 -11.96
N GLY A 94 9.19 12.33 -11.15
CA GLY A 94 7.79 12.75 -11.14
C GLY A 94 7.47 13.64 -9.93
N HIS A 95 6.34 14.33 -9.98
CA HIS A 95 5.85 15.12 -8.84
C HIS A 95 4.90 14.29 -8.00
N ILE A 96 5.10 14.26 -6.68
CA ILE A 96 4.13 13.64 -5.76
C ILE A 96 2.94 14.57 -5.66
N VAL A 97 1.77 13.98 -5.84
CA VAL A 97 0.50 14.70 -6.03
C VAL A 97 -0.60 14.16 -5.12
N LEU A 98 -0.40 12.95 -4.61
CA LEU A 98 -1.17 12.39 -3.52
C LEU A 98 -0.24 11.62 -2.59
N SER A 99 -0.38 11.90 -1.29
CA SER A 99 0.18 11.08 -0.21
C SER A 99 -0.89 10.97 0.86
N THR A 100 -1.50 9.79 1.00
CA THR A 100 -2.52 9.59 2.05
C THR A 100 -1.85 9.47 3.41
N LYS A 101 -2.56 9.78 4.49
CA LYS A 101 -2.11 9.37 5.83
C LYS A 101 -2.19 7.83 5.93
N PRO A 102 -1.22 7.16 6.59
CA PRO A 102 -1.32 5.74 6.88
C PRO A 102 -2.64 5.40 7.57
N ARG A 103 -3.32 4.35 7.12
CA ARG A 103 -4.53 3.83 7.76
C ARG A 103 -4.29 2.41 8.24
N ILE A 104 -4.63 2.14 9.50
CA ILE A 104 -4.60 0.79 10.07
C ILE A 104 -5.72 -0.03 9.41
N LEU A 105 -5.35 -1.17 8.83
CA LEU A 105 -6.29 -2.10 8.20
C LEU A 105 -6.79 -3.13 9.21
N PHE A 106 -5.89 -3.67 10.01
CA PHE A 106 -6.19 -4.69 11.02
C PHE A 106 -5.27 -4.51 12.23
N CYS A 107 -5.79 -4.91 13.39
CA CYS A 107 -5.03 -5.19 14.61
C CYS A 107 -5.27 -6.66 14.96
N ASP A 108 -4.23 -7.38 15.36
CA ASP A 108 -4.27 -8.80 15.74
C ASP A 108 -4.96 -9.70 14.70
N LEU A 109 -4.47 -9.64 13.46
CA LEU A 109 -4.97 -10.48 12.38
C LEU A 109 -4.45 -11.90 12.55
N ARG A 110 -5.36 -12.86 12.72
CA ARG A 110 -5.04 -14.30 12.76
C ARG A 110 -5.58 -15.00 11.53
N LEU A 111 -4.74 -15.85 10.93
CA LEU A 111 -5.05 -16.64 9.75
C LEU A 111 -4.62 -18.10 9.94
N SER A 112 -5.55 -19.01 9.69
CA SER A 112 -5.32 -20.45 9.64
C SER A 112 -4.59 -20.84 8.35
N ALA A 113 -3.94 -22.00 8.32
CA ALA A 113 -3.28 -22.47 7.10
C ALA A 113 -4.28 -22.58 5.92
N GLY A 114 -3.98 -21.90 4.81
CA GLY A 114 -4.85 -21.79 3.64
C GLY A 114 -5.92 -20.69 3.73
N GLU A 115 -5.99 -19.96 4.85
CA GLU A 115 -6.94 -18.86 5.02
C GLU A 115 -6.42 -17.57 4.36
N SER A 116 -7.33 -16.80 3.78
CA SER A 116 -7.03 -15.47 3.27
C SER A 116 -8.11 -14.47 3.66
N LYS A 117 -7.71 -13.23 3.96
CA LYS A 117 -8.62 -12.10 4.21
C LYS A 117 -8.25 -10.93 3.31
N SER A 118 -9.27 -10.32 2.71
CA SER A 118 -9.11 -9.18 1.82
C SER A 118 -9.88 -7.98 2.36
N CYS A 119 -9.27 -6.79 2.28
CA CYS A 119 -9.93 -5.52 2.57
C CYS A 119 -9.84 -4.58 1.36
N LYS A 120 -10.83 -3.70 1.24
CA LYS A 120 -10.91 -2.69 0.18
C LYS A 120 -10.57 -1.32 0.78
N GLN A 121 -9.69 -0.57 0.13
CA GLN A 121 -9.34 0.79 0.49
C GLN A 121 -9.57 1.74 -0.68
N ASN A 122 -10.24 2.86 -0.41
CA ASN A 122 -10.62 3.86 -1.42
C ASN A 122 -10.08 5.25 -1.04
N GLN A 123 -9.68 6.03 -2.03
CA GLN A 123 -9.25 7.41 -1.88
C GLN A 123 -9.79 8.29 -3.03
N TYR A 124 -10.42 9.41 -2.65
CA TYR A 124 -11.01 10.39 -3.57
C TYR A 124 -10.06 11.58 -3.83
N ASN A 125 -10.32 12.29 -4.94
CA ASN A 125 -9.62 13.50 -5.42
C ASN A 125 -8.17 13.26 -5.85
N LEU A 126 -8.00 12.59 -6.99
CA LEU A 126 -6.72 12.58 -7.69
C LEU A 126 -6.79 13.43 -8.95
N SER A 127 -5.69 14.08 -9.31
CA SER A 127 -5.39 14.50 -10.68
C SER A 127 -4.78 13.33 -11.49
N LEU A 128 -4.39 13.51 -12.75
CA LEU A 128 -4.07 12.40 -13.67
C LEU A 128 -2.68 11.76 -13.43
N PHE A 129 -2.60 10.54 -12.87
CA PHE A 129 -1.38 10.02 -12.20
C PHE A 129 -1.09 8.52 -12.31
N CYS A 130 0.16 8.16 -12.02
CA CYS A 130 0.62 6.80 -11.75
C CYS A 130 0.67 6.57 -10.23
N CYS A 131 0.08 5.47 -9.73
CA CYS A 131 0.00 5.22 -8.28
C CYS A 131 0.87 4.05 -7.84
N ASN A 132 1.65 4.29 -6.78
CA ASN A 132 2.41 3.30 -6.04
C ASN A 132 1.79 3.11 -4.65
N MET A 133 1.75 1.87 -4.18
CA MET A 133 1.16 1.53 -2.88
C MET A 133 2.25 1.04 -1.94
N LEU A 134 2.27 1.62 -0.74
CA LEU A 134 3.17 1.20 0.33
C LEU A 134 2.36 0.47 1.40
N LEU A 135 2.82 -0.74 1.73
CA LEU A 135 2.29 -1.54 2.83
C LEU A 135 3.34 -1.59 3.93
N SER A 136 2.91 -1.41 5.17
CA SER A 136 3.76 -1.53 6.35
C SER A 136 3.09 -2.47 7.34
N PHE A 137 3.87 -3.41 7.88
CA PHE A 137 3.38 -4.47 8.76
C PHE A 137 4.45 -4.83 9.79
N SER A 138 3.99 -5.37 10.93
CA SER A 138 4.85 -5.91 11.99
C SER A 138 4.35 -7.29 12.36
N ASP A 139 5.30 -8.21 12.49
CA ASP A 139 5.11 -9.51 13.13
C ASP A 139 4.90 -9.36 14.65
#